data_AF-A0A847JDN4-F1
#
_entry.id   AF-A0A847JDN4-F1
#
_cell.length_a   1.000
_cell.length_b   1.000
_cell.length_c   1.000
_cell.angle_alpha   90.00
_cell.angle_beta   90.00
_cell.angle_gamma   90.00
#
_symmetry.space_group_name_H-M   'P 1'
#
loop_
_entity.id
_entity.type
_entity.pdbx_description
1 polymer ?
#
loop_
_entity_poly.entity_id
_entity_poly.type
_entity_poly.pdbx_seq_one_letter_code
_entity_poly.pdbx_strand_id
1 'polypeptide(L)'
;VTGPVTRNMREALERTHAATPAPKWVVAVGTCALDGGLYRGSPACVGGVGDVVPVYLHIPGCPPTPTTLIKGLLALMATERARR
;
A
#
# COMPACT_ATOMS: atom_id res chain seq x y z
N VAL A 1 2.00 2.20 -2.13
CA VAL A 1 2.50 1.00 -2.85
C VAL A 1 1.42 0.51 -3.79
N THR A 2 1.71 0.40 -5.09
CA THR A 2 0.75 0.01 -6.14
C THR A 2 1.14 -1.35 -6.72
N GLY A 3 0.31 -2.37 -6.51
CA GLY A 3 0.60 -3.74 -6.97
C GLY A 3 1.30 -4.62 -5.93
N PRO A 4 1.73 -5.85 -6.32
CA PRO A 4 2.34 -6.81 -5.41
C PRO A 4 3.74 -6.37 -4.99
N VAL A 5 4.21 -6.89 -3.85
CA VAL A 5 5.61 -6.78 -3.45
C VAL A 5 6.30 -8.10 -3.74
N THR A 6 7.28 -8.09 -4.65
CA THR A 6 8.09 -9.28 -4.92
C THR A 6 9.17 -9.44 -3.85
N ARG A 7 9.68 -10.66 -3.67
CA ARG A 7 10.77 -10.94 -2.71
C ARG A 7 12.00 -10.06 -2.95
N ASN A 8 12.37 -9.86 -4.21
CA ASN A 8 13.49 -9.00 -4.57
C ASN A 8 13.26 -7.53 -4.21
N MET A 9 12.01 -7.07 -4.15
CA MET A 9 11.67 -5.68 -3.82
C MET A 9 11.44 -5.44 -2.33
N ARG A 10 11.50 -6.47 -1.47
CA ARG A 10 11.22 -6.35 -0.03
C ARG A 10 12.14 -5.34 0.65
N GLU A 11 13.47 -5.51 0.49
CA GLU A 11 14.46 -4.65 1.13
C GLU A 11 14.32 -3.19 0.66
N ALA A 12 14.11 -2.99 -0.65
CA ALA A 12 13.94 -1.65 -1.22
C ALA A 12 12.72 -0.93 -0.61
N LEU A 13 11.62 -1.64 -0.40
CA LEU A 13 10.42 -1.09 0.25
C LEU A 13 10.70 -0.71 1.71
N GLU A 14 11.32 -1.60 2.49
CA GLU A 14 11.64 -1.36 3.90
C GLU A 14 12.57 -0.14 4.07
N ARG A 15 13.63 -0.06 3.25
CA ARG A 15 14.59 1.05 3.27
C ARG A 15 13.94 2.37 2.87
N THR A 16 13.08 2.36 1.85
CA THR A 16 12.33 3.56 1.42
C THR A 16 11.41 4.04 2.53
N HIS A 17 10.68 3.12 3.17
CA HIS A 17 9.83 3.47 4.31
C HIS A 17 10.64 4.02 5.47
N ALA A 18 11.76 3.39 5.86
CA ALA A 18 12.63 3.86 6.94
C ALA A 18 13.21 5.26 6.67
N ALA A 19 13.65 5.52 5.43
CA ALA A 19 14.24 6.80 5.03
C ALA A 19 13.22 7.95 4.89
N THR A 20 11.92 7.66 4.84
CA THR A 20 10.88 8.69 4.79
C THR A 20 10.71 9.32 6.19
N PRO A 21 10.79 10.66 6.36
CA PRO A 21 10.62 11.32 7.65
C PRO A 21 9.18 11.25 8.17
N ALA A 22 9.00 11.43 9.48
CA ALA A 22 7.68 11.53 10.09
C ALA A 22 7.11 12.96 10.00
N PRO A 23 5.77 13.13 9.94
CA PRO A 23 4.74 12.09 9.83
C PRO A 23 4.64 11.51 8.40
N LYS A 24 4.37 10.20 8.29
CA LYS A 24 4.24 9.48 7.02
C LYS A 24 3.10 8.48 7.05
N TRP A 25 2.51 8.24 5.88
CA TRP A 25 1.49 7.21 5.67
C TRP A 25 1.90 6.27 4.56
N VAL A 26 1.54 5.00 4.69
CA VAL A 26 1.60 4.03 3.60
C VAL A 26 0.18 3.72 3.16
N VAL A 27 -0.09 3.90 1.87
CA VAL A 27 -1.34 3.52 1.22
C VAL A 27 -1.08 2.31 0.32
N ALA A 28 -1.77 1.20 0.56
CA ALA A 28 -1.73 0.02 -0.30
C ALA A 28 -2.83 0.13 -1.36
N VAL A 29 -2.45 0.03 -2.63
CA VAL A 29 -3.33 0.28 -3.77
C VAL A 29 -3.47 -0.98 -4.61
N GLY A 30 -4.70 -1.46 -4.67
CA GLY A 30 -5.12 -2.65 -5.40
C GLY A 30 -5.08 -3.93 -4.58
N THR A 31 -5.75 -4.97 -5.07
CA THR A 31 -5.85 -6.29 -4.40
C THR A 31 -4.49 -6.94 -4.21
N CYS A 32 -3.59 -6.83 -5.20
CA CYS A 32 -2.23 -7.34 -5.07
C CYS A 32 -1.45 -6.71 -3.91
N ALA A 33 -1.68 -5.44 -3.62
CA ALA A 33 -1.03 -4.74 -2.50
C ALA A 33 -1.68 -5.06 -1.14
N LEU A 34 -2.96 -5.44 -1.12
CA LEU A 34 -3.67 -5.82 0.09
C LEU A 34 -3.16 -7.15 0.63
N ASP A 35 -3.11 -8.18 -0.22
CA ASP A 35 -2.92 -9.57 0.23
C ASP A 35 -2.29 -10.51 -0.81
N GLY A 36 -1.64 -9.92 -1.83
CA GLY A 36 -1.04 -10.64 -2.95
C GLY A 36 -1.97 -10.79 -4.15
N GLY A 37 -3.29 -10.68 -4.00
CA GLY A 37 -4.25 -10.71 -5.10
C GLY A 37 -4.03 -11.88 -6.07
N LEU A 38 -3.84 -11.59 -7.36
CA LEU A 38 -3.54 -12.59 -8.39
C LEU A 38 -2.29 -13.42 -8.09
N TYR A 39 -1.35 -12.89 -7.31
CA TYR A 39 -0.08 -13.52 -6.97
C TYR A 39 -0.08 -14.19 -5.59
N ARG A 40 -1.25 -14.33 -4.95
CA ARG A 40 -1.34 -14.98 -3.64
C ARG A 40 -0.77 -16.40 -3.70
N GLY A 41 0.09 -16.74 -2.75
CA GLY A 41 0.75 -18.05 -2.67
C GLY A 41 1.89 -18.24 -3.67
N SER A 42 2.12 -17.27 -4.57
CA SER A 42 3.30 -17.29 -5.42
C SER A 42 4.54 -17.15 -4.55
N PRO A 43 5.56 -18.01 -4.71
CA PRO A 43 6.80 -17.83 -3.99
C PRO A 43 7.43 -16.49 -4.38
N ALA A 44 7.32 -16.01 -5.61
CA ALA A 44 7.95 -14.75 -6.01
C ALA A 44 7.48 -13.50 -5.23
N CYS A 45 6.36 -13.55 -4.51
CA CYS A 45 5.78 -12.44 -3.75
C CYS A 45 5.83 -12.67 -2.24
N VAL A 46 5.84 -11.57 -1.46
CA VAL A 46 5.92 -11.62 0.01
C VAL A 46 4.55 -11.58 0.71
N GLY A 47 3.46 -11.63 -0.05
CA GLY A 47 2.10 -11.44 0.48
C GLY A 47 1.62 -10.00 0.27
N GLY A 48 0.92 -9.47 1.26
CA GLY A 48 0.42 -8.10 1.28
C GLY A 48 1.52 -7.10 1.63
N VAL A 49 1.30 -5.83 1.30
CA VAL A 49 2.20 -4.73 1.71
C VAL A 49 2.27 -4.62 3.24
N GLY A 50 1.16 -4.93 3.92
CA GLY A 50 1.07 -4.95 5.38
C GLY A 50 2.00 -5.95 6.06
N ASP A 51 2.46 -6.98 5.34
CA ASP A 51 3.42 -7.98 5.84
C ASP A 51 4.87 -7.44 5.83
N VAL A 52 5.10 -6.26 5.26
CA VAL A 52 6.44 -5.63 5.12
C VAL A 52 6.52 -4.28 5.84
N VAL A 53 5.50 -3.42 5.67
CA VAL A 53 5.46 -2.07 6.26
C VAL A 53 4.06 -1.74 6.78
N PRO A 54 3.93 -0.89 7.81
CA PRO A 54 2.62 -0.55 8.38
C PRO A 54 1.76 0.21 7.37
N VAL A 55 0.58 -0.34 7.03
CA VAL A 55 -0.38 0.27 6.09
C VAL A 55 -1.48 0.99 6.84
N TYR A 56 -1.77 2.23 6.43
CA TYR A 56 -2.82 3.07 7.01
C TYR A 56 -4.15 2.98 6.25
N LEU A 57 -4.07 2.82 4.93
CA LEU A 57 -5.25 2.78 4.06
C LEU A 57 -5.04 1.76 2.94
N HIS A 58 -6.09 0.99 2.68
CA HIS A 58 -6.20 0.15 1.50
C HIS A 58 -7.19 0.76 0.51
N ILE A 59 -6.77 0.94 -0.74
CA ILE A 59 -7.62 1.35 -1.85
C ILE A 59 -7.88 0.10 -2.72
N PRO A 60 -9.10 -0.46 -2.72
CA PRO A 60 -9.38 -1.73 -3.41
C PRO A 60 -9.49 -1.54 -4.94
N GLY A 61 -9.13 -2.60 -5.69
CA GLY A 61 -9.32 -2.70 -7.14
C GLY A 61 -8.26 -3.54 -7.86
N CYS A 62 -8.51 -3.96 -9.10
CA CYS A 62 -7.57 -4.74 -9.91
C CYS A 62 -7.72 -4.44 -11.43
N PRO A 63 -7.34 -3.24 -11.91
CA PRO A 63 -6.83 -2.10 -11.14
C PRO A 63 -7.97 -1.24 -10.52
N PRO A 64 -7.70 -0.47 -9.46
CA PRO A 64 -8.65 0.54 -8.97
C PRO A 64 -8.91 1.59 -10.06
N THR A 65 -10.16 2.05 -10.18
CA THR A 65 -10.47 3.15 -11.10
C THR A 65 -9.77 4.44 -10.65
N PRO A 66 -9.44 5.37 -11.56
CA PRO A 66 -8.88 6.67 -11.18
C PRO A 66 -9.73 7.40 -10.13
N THR A 67 -11.06 7.35 -10.29
CA THR A 67 -12.00 7.93 -9.32
C THR A 67 -11.91 7.27 -7.94
N THR A 68 -11.79 5.95 -7.87
CA THR A 68 -11.61 5.21 -6.61
C THR A 68 -10.30 5.60 -5.92
N LEU A 69 -9.21 5.73 -6.70
CA LEU A 69 -7.91 6.16 -6.17
C LEU A 69 -7.99 7.55 -5.55
N ILE A 70 -8.54 8.51 -6.28
CA ILE A 70 -8.69 9.90 -5.82
C ILE A 70 -9.58 9.96 -4.57
N LYS A 71 -10.72 9.25 -4.56
CA LYS A 71 -11.60 9.19 -3.39
C LYS A 71 -10.88 8.66 -2.14
N GLY A 72 -10.07 7.61 -2.28
CA GLY A 72 -9.28 7.07 -1.18
C GLY A 72 -8.27 8.06 -0.61
N LEU A 73 -7.55 8.76 -1.49
CA LEU A 73 -6.58 9.78 -1.08
C LEU A 73 -7.24 10.98 -0.40
N LEU A 74 -8.38 11.45 -0.93
CA LEU A 74 -9.15 12.52 -0.31
C LEU A 74 -9.68 12.13 1.08
N ALA A 75 -10.13 10.88 1.26
CA ALA A 75 -10.58 10.37 2.55
C ALA A 75 -9.45 10.33 3.59
N LEU A 76 -8.24 9.94 3.20
CA LEU A 76 -7.06 10.00 4.06
C LEU A 76 -6.77 11.45 4.50
N MET A 77 -6.75 12.38 3.55
CA MET A 77 -6.49 13.80 3.84
C MET A 77 -7.56 14.42 4.75
N ALA A 78 -8.84 14.08 4.54
CA ALA A 78 -9.93 14.54 5.39
C ALA A 78 -9.79 14.02 6.83
N THR A 79 -9.45 12.74 6.98
CA THR A 79 -9.21 12.11 8.29
C THR A 79 -8.07 12.81 9.05
N GLU A 80 -6.98 13.11 8.36
CA GLU A 80 -5.81 13.77 8.96
C GLU A 80 -6.07 15.24 9.31
N ARG A 81 -6.93 15.94 8.56
CA ARG A 81 -7.39 17.28 8.95
C ARG A 81 -8.25 17.25 10.22
N ALA A 82 -9.09 16.23 10.39
CA ALA A 82 -9.94 16.09 11.57
C ALA A 82 -9.17 15.70 12.85
N ARG A 83 -7.93 15.21 12.73
CA ARG A 83 -7.04 14.85 13.84
C ARG A 83 -6.18 16.02 14.35
N ARG A 84 -6.19 17.15 13.65
CA ARG A 84 -5.49 18.39 14.02
C ARG A 84 -6.46 19.31 14.74
#